data_AF-A0A1C5MME9-F1
#
_entry.id   AF-A0A1C5MME9-F1
#
_cell.length_a   1.000
_cell.length_b   1.000
_cell.length_c   1.000
_cell.angle_alpha   90.00
_cell.angle_beta   90.00
_cell.angle_gamma   90.00
#
_symmetry.space_group_name_H-M   'P 1'
#
loop_
_entity.id
_entity.type
_entity.pdbx_description
1 polymer ?
#
loop_
_entity_poly.entity_id
_entity_poly.type
_entity_poly.pdbx_seq_one_letter_code
_entity_poly.pdbx_strand_id
1 'polypeptide(L)'
;MITGKTSTGFEFEIDENVINDMRILDAVSEVANETNLLAISFLVDTLLGENKERLYKHVAEKNGRVPIDKVNSEITEIFKAFGGAGKNS
;
A
#
# COMPACT_ATOMS: atom_id res chain seq x y z
N MET A 1 1.36 11.72 -10.59
CA MET A 1 0.80 11.53 -9.23
C MET A 1 -0.61 11.02 -9.36
N ILE A 2 -0.92 9.90 -8.72
CA ILE A 2 -2.25 9.31 -8.65
C ILE A 2 -2.73 9.42 -7.21
N THR A 3 -3.93 9.95 -7.03
CA THR A 3 -4.57 10.10 -5.72
C THR A 3 -5.73 9.12 -5.57
N GLY A 4 -5.96 8.65 -4.36
CA GLY A 4 -7.11 7.79 -4.08
C GLY A 4 -7.44 7.72 -2.60
N LYS A 5 -8.45 6.91 -2.29
CA LYS A 5 -8.94 6.70 -0.93
C LYS A 5 -9.28 5.23 -0.73
N THR A 6 -8.81 4.65 0.37
CA THR A 6 -9.17 3.27 0.77
C THR A 6 -10.56 3.24 1.38
N SER A 7 -11.14 2.05 1.51
CA SER A 7 -12.46 1.79 2.09
C SER A 7 -12.57 2.24 3.55
N THR A 8 -11.46 2.22 4.28
CA THR A 8 -11.35 2.70 5.66
C THR A 8 -11.17 4.22 5.74
N GLY A 9 -10.97 4.88 4.60
CA GLY A 9 -10.88 6.32 4.48
C GLY A 9 -9.46 6.88 4.47
N PHE A 10 -8.41 6.04 4.34
CA PHE A 10 -7.05 6.54 4.17
C PHE A 10 -6.89 7.18 2.79
N GLU A 11 -6.49 8.44 2.75
CA GLU A 11 -6.23 9.18 1.52
C GLU A 11 -4.74 9.12 1.19
N PHE A 12 -4.44 8.75 -0.06
CA PHE A 12 -3.07 8.56 -0.54
C PHE A 12 -2.81 9.32 -1.84
N GLU A 13 -1.55 9.64 -2.05
CA GLU A 13 -1.02 10.22 -3.27
C GLU A 13 0.31 9.51 -3.57
N ILE A 14 0.42 8.90 -4.74
CA ILE A 14 1.55 8.04 -5.12
C ILE A 14 2.02 8.43 -6.52
N ASP A 15 3.33 8.39 -6.77
CA ASP A 15 3.88 8.60 -8.10
C ASP A 15 3.51 7.41 -9.02
N GLU A 16 2.99 7.71 -10.21
CA GLU A 16 2.63 6.71 -11.23
C GLU A 16 3.86 5.92 -11.67
N ASN A 17 5.04 6.55 -11.71
CA ASN A 17 6.28 5.88 -12.06
C ASN A 17 6.68 4.80 -11.03
N VAL A 18 6.28 4.97 -9.77
CA VAL A 18 6.54 3.97 -8.72
C VAL A 18 5.67 2.74 -8.95
N ILE A 19 4.42 2.93 -9.34
CA ILE A 19 3.48 1.83 -9.57
C ILE A 19 3.83 1.07 -10.86
N ASN A 20 4.34 1.76 -11.87
CA ASN A 20 4.82 1.17 -13.12
C ASN A 20 6.29 0.67 -13.01
N ASP A 21 6.63 0.02 -11.90
CA ASP A 21 7.94 -0.61 -11.68
C ASP A 21 7.76 -2.12 -11.46
N MET A 22 8.47 -2.94 -12.24
CA MET A 22 8.42 -4.40 -12.11
C MET A 22 8.80 -4.89 -10.70
N ARG A 23 9.68 -4.17 -10.00
CA ARG A 23 10.08 -4.49 -8.62
C ARG A 23 8.93 -4.35 -7.63
N ILE A 24 7.98 -3.45 -7.90
CA ILE A 24 6.77 -3.33 -7.11
C ILE A 24 5.84 -4.51 -7.37
N LEU A 25 5.71 -4.94 -8.64
CA LEU A 25 4.91 -6.12 -8.98
C LEU A 25 5.46 -7.40 -8.32
N ASP A 26 6.78 -7.56 -8.30
CA ASP A 26 7.44 -8.68 -7.63
C ASP A 26 7.14 -8.67 -6.11
N ALA A 27 7.28 -7.51 -5.46
CA ALA A 27 6.97 -7.37 -4.05
C ALA A 27 5.49 -7.66 -3.73
N VAL A 28 4.55 -7.23 -4.59
CA VAL A 28 3.12 -7.57 -4.45
C VAL A 28 2.90 -9.08 -4.57
N SER A 29 3.60 -9.76 -5.49
CA SER A 29 3.55 -11.21 -5.63
C SER A 29 4.05 -11.94 -4.37
N GLU A 30 5.13 -11.45 -3.76
CA GLU A 30 5.64 -12.02 -2.49
C GLU A 30 4.64 -11.87 -1.33
N VAL A 31 3.97 -10.71 -1.25
CA VAL A 31 2.91 -10.49 -0.26
C VAL A 31 1.70 -11.38 -0.52
N ALA A 32 1.27 -11.49 -1.78
CA ALA A 32 0.10 -12.29 -2.16
C ALA A 32 0.32 -13.80 -1.94
N ASN A 33 1.56 -14.28 -2.04
CA ASN A 33 1.91 -15.67 -1.75
C ASN A 33 2.28 -15.92 -0.27
N GLU A 34 2.12 -14.91 0.60
CA GLU A 34 2.48 -14.95 2.03
C GLU A 34 3.93 -15.40 2.29
N THR A 35 4.83 -15.24 1.30
CA THR A 35 6.20 -15.76 1.39
C THR A 35 7.14 -14.83 2.13
N ASN A 36 6.83 -13.52 2.18
CA ASN A 36 7.72 -12.52 2.76
C ASN A 36 6.98 -11.32 3.38
N LEU A 37 6.91 -11.27 4.72
CA LEU A 37 6.33 -10.12 5.44
C LEU A 37 7.12 -8.82 5.28
N LEU A 38 8.43 -8.90 4.98
CA LEU A 38 9.25 -7.71 4.74
C LEU A 38 8.91 -7.03 3.41
N ALA A 39 8.31 -7.76 2.47
CA ALA A 39 7.81 -7.17 1.22
C ALA A 39 6.74 -6.11 1.50
N ILE A 40 5.89 -6.29 2.53
CA ILE A 40 4.92 -5.26 2.96
C ILE A 40 5.64 -3.99 3.40
N SER A 41 6.70 -4.11 4.21
CA SER A 41 7.49 -2.94 4.65
C SER A 41 8.10 -2.21 3.46
N PHE A 42 8.67 -2.95 2.51
CA PHE A 42 9.22 -2.38 1.28
C PHE A 42 8.16 -1.65 0.45
N LEU A 43 6.97 -2.23 0.28
CA LEU A 43 5.86 -1.61 -0.44
C LEU A 43 5.40 -0.32 0.24
N VAL A 44 5.26 -0.33 1.57
CA VAL A 44 4.90 0.86 2.35
C VAL A 44 5.92 1.98 2.14
N ASP A 45 7.21 1.68 2.28
CA ASP A 45 8.27 2.66 2.11
C ASP A 45 8.34 3.20 0.67
N THR A 46 8.16 2.33 -0.32
CA THR A 46 8.30 2.72 -1.73
C THR A 46 7.09 3.49 -2.23
N LEU A 47 5.87 3.09 -1.86
CA LEU A 47 4.64 3.76 -2.29
C LEU A 47 4.42 5.09 -1.56
N LEU A 48 4.61 5.11 -0.24
CA LEU A 48 4.22 6.25 0.58
C LEU A 48 5.41 7.11 0.99
N GLY A 49 6.62 6.56 1.04
CA GLY A 49 7.81 7.28 1.48
C GLY A 49 7.59 7.97 2.82
N GLU A 50 7.69 9.29 2.82
CA GLU A 50 7.46 10.14 3.99
C GLU A 50 6.01 10.08 4.52
N ASN A 51 5.03 9.73 3.66
CA ASN A 51 3.63 9.62 4.05
C ASN A 51 3.30 8.33 4.82
N LYS A 52 4.23 7.38 4.98
CA LYS A 52 3.97 6.12 5.70
C LYS A 52 3.51 6.32 7.14
N GLU A 53 4.00 7.36 7.81
CA GLU A 53 3.59 7.68 9.18
C GLU A 53 2.11 8.05 9.27
N ARG A 54 1.53 8.64 8.21
CA ARG A 54 0.09 8.91 8.13
C ARG A 54 -0.70 7.62 8.07
N LEU A 55 -0.22 6.63 7.30
CA LEU A 55 -0.82 5.30 7.25
C LEU A 55 -0.77 4.63 8.62
N TYR A 56 0.38 4.63 9.29
CA TYR A 56 0.53 4.04 10.61
C TYR A 56 -0.40 4.69 11.64
N LYS A 57 -0.50 6.02 11.64
CA LYS A 57 -1.46 6.75 12.49
C LYS A 57 -2.91 6.41 12.17
N HIS A 58 -3.24 6.22 10.90
CA HIS A 58 -4.59 5.85 10.45
C HIS A 58 -5.01 4.47 10.97
N VAL A 59 -4.11 3.48 10.90
CA VAL A 59 -4.42 2.10 11.30
C VAL A 59 -4.15 1.79 12.77
N ALA A 60 -3.44 2.69 13.48
CA ALA A 60 -3.06 2.50 14.87
C ALA A 60 -4.26 2.28 15.79
N GLU A 61 -4.08 1.39 16.76
CA GLU A 61 -5.06 1.15 17.81
C GLU A 61 -4.95 2.19 18.93
N LYS A 62 -5.91 2.18 19.86
CA LYS A 62 -5.94 3.14 20.99
C LYS A 62 -4.69 3.11 21.88
N ASN A 63 -3.95 1.99 21.88
CA ASN A 63 -2.69 1.82 22.61
C ASN A 63 -1.44 2.22 21.78
N GLY A 64 -1.61 2.71 20.56
CA GLY A 64 -0.51 3.09 19.66
C GLY A 64 0.10 1.93 18.87
N ARG A 65 -0.38 0.68 19.04
CA ARG A 65 0.08 -0.45 18.23
C ARG A 65 -0.42 -0.30 16.79
N VAL A 66 0.46 -0.56 15.83
CA VAL A 66 0.16 -0.60 14.39
C VAL A 66 0.03 -2.07 13.96
N PRO A 67 -1.20 -2.58 13.71
CA PRO A 67 -1.38 -3.98 13.32
C PRO A 67 -0.95 -4.22 11.87
N ILE A 68 -0.12 -5.26 11.65
CA ILE A 68 0.37 -5.62 10.31
C ILE A 68 -0.79 -5.92 9.36
N ASP A 69 -1.82 -6.62 9.82
CA ASP A 69 -2.97 -6.99 8.98
C ASP A 69 -3.73 -5.76 8.45
N LYS A 70 -3.84 -4.70 9.25
CA LYS A 70 -4.46 -3.45 8.82
C LYS A 70 -3.59 -2.75 7.79
N VAL A 71 -2.29 -2.65 8.02
CA VAL A 71 -1.34 -2.09 7.03
C VAL A 71 -1.42 -2.86 5.72
N ASN A 72 -1.43 -4.20 5.79
CA ASN A 72 -1.54 -5.06 4.62
C ASN A 72 -2.84 -4.83 3.84
N SER A 73 -3.97 -4.68 4.55
CA SER A 73 -5.26 -4.37 3.93
C SER A 73 -5.23 -3.03 3.19
N GLU A 74 -4.71 -1.98 3.81
CA GLU A 74 -4.59 -0.65 3.18
C GLU A 74 -3.71 -0.71 1.93
N ILE A 75 -2.54 -1.34 2.01
CA ILE A 75 -1.62 -1.47 0.87
C ILE A 75 -2.26 -2.29 -0.26
N THR A 76 -2.94 -3.38 0.08
CA THR A 76 -3.67 -4.19 -0.90
C THR A 76 -4.76 -3.39 -1.62
N GLU A 77 -5.50 -2.56 -0.90
CA GLU A 77 -6.53 -1.70 -1.49
C GLU A 77 -5.93 -0.61 -2.38
N ILE A 78 -4.85 0.03 -1.93
CA ILE A 78 -4.08 0.99 -2.72
C ILE A 78 -3.66 0.35 -4.06
N PHE A 79 -3.11 -0.87 -4.02
CA PHE A 79 -2.75 -1.61 -5.24
C PHE A 79 -3.94 -1.95 -6.13
N LYS A 80 -5.06 -2.40 -5.55
CA LYS A 80 -6.27 -2.69 -6.32
C LYS A 80 -6.84 -1.46 -7.02
N ALA A 81 -6.75 -0.29 -6.38
CA ALA A 81 -7.15 0.98 -6.98
C ALA A 81 -6.35 1.29 -8.26
N PHE A 82 -5.07 0.88 -8.32
CA PHE A 82 -4.23 1.02 -9.51
C PHE A 82 -4.43 -0.10 -10.53
N GLY A 83 -4.46 -1.37 -10.10
CA GLY A 83 -4.64 -2.52 -10.99
C GLY A 83 -6.02 -2.56 -11.68
N GLY A 84 -7.03 -1.91 -11.09
CA GLY A 84 -8.32 -1.67 -11.72
C GLY A 84 -8.29 -0.61 -12.83
N ALA A 85 -7.36 0.35 -12.79
CA ALA A 85 -7.24 1.39 -13.81
C ALA A 85 -6.77 0.83 -15.17
N GLY A 86 -6.03 -0.28 -15.18
CA GLY A 86 -5.61 -0.98 -16.41
C GLY A 86 -6.69 -1.87 -17.06
N LYS A 87 -7.85 -2.06 -16.42
CA LYS A 87 -8.96 -2.86 -16.94
C LYS A 87 -10.05 -2.04 -17.66
N ASN A 88 -9.90 -0.72 -17.69
CA ASN A 88 -10.87 0.21 -18.26
C ASN A 88 -10.27 1.07 -19.40
N SER A 89 -9.34 0.52 -20.18
CA SER A 89 -8.87 1.07 -21.46
C SER A 89 -9.07 0.07 -22.58
#